data_AF-A0A4S4BHV5-F1
#
_entry.id   AF-A0A4S4BHV5-F1
#
_cell.length_a   1.000
_cell.length_b   1.000
_cell.length_c   1.000
_cell.angle_alpha   90.00
_cell.angle_beta   90.00
_cell.angle_gamma   90.00
#
_symmetry.space_group_name_H-M   'P 1'
#
loop_
_entity.id
_entity.type
_entity.pdbx_description
1 polymer ?
#
loop_
_entity_poly.entity_id
_entity_poly.type
_entity_poly.pdbx_seq_one_letter_code
_entity_poly.pdbx_strand_id
1 'polypeptide(L)'
;MEGRLIETGEEPKILSAGQYIVGQDIPQGRYTVTPVGEGSNFFVDGVGEVNTILGSYGEDSYTFFTVDGDVIQTEAKVKLTPVE
;
A
#
# COMPACT_ATOMS: atom_id res chain seq x y z
N MET A 1 11.81 17.93 14.20
CA MET A 1 10.42 18.06 13.70
C MET A 1 9.94 16.65 13.49
N GLU A 2 8.98 16.17 14.28
CA GLU A 2 8.33 14.89 14.02
C GLU A 2 7.54 15.03 12.72
N GLY A 3 7.91 14.26 11.69
CA GLY A 3 7.19 14.22 10.43
C GLY A 3 5.83 13.58 10.66
N ARG A 4 4.78 14.38 10.74
CA ARG A 4 3.41 13.89 10.89
C ARG A 4 2.97 13.32 9.55
N LEU A 5 2.52 12.07 9.52
CA LEU A 5 1.80 11.51 8.37
C LEU A 5 0.43 12.20 8.28
N ILE A 6 0.12 12.78 7.14
CA ILE A 6 -1.14 13.47 6.89
C ILE A 6 -1.81 12.83 5.68
N GLU A 7 -3.10 12.48 5.79
CA GLU A 7 -3.88 12.07 4.61
C GLU A 7 -4.00 13.25 3.64
N THR A 8 -3.73 13.04 2.36
CA THR A 8 -3.77 14.13 1.37
C THR A 8 -5.20 14.60 1.06
N GLY A 9 -6.20 13.81 1.43
CA GLY A 9 -7.61 14.01 1.06
C GLY A 9 -7.98 13.43 -0.30
N GLU A 10 -7.03 12.85 -1.03
CA GLU A 10 -7.31 12.07 -2.24
C GLU A 10 -8.09 10.79 -1.92
N GLU A 11 -8.93 10.35 -2.87
CA GLU A 11 -9.75 9.15 -2.67
C GLU A 11 -8.88 7.88 -2.49
N PRO A 12 -9.16 7.06 -1.47
CA PRO A 12 -8.48 5.78 -1.29
C PRO A 12 -8.72 4.83 -2.46
N LYS A 13 -7.71 4.03 -2.80
CA LYS A 13 -7.81 3.00 -3.84
C LYS A 13 -8.06 1.63 -3.21
N ILE A 14 -9.01 0.88 -3.77
CA ILE A 14 -9.27 -0.50 -3.34
C ILE A 14 -8.66 -1.46 -4.36
N LEU A 15 -7.76 -2.31 -3.88
CA LEU A 15 -7.12 -3.35 -4.68
C LEU A 15 -7.67 -4.71 -4.28
N SER A 16 -7.93 -5.57 -5.26
CA SER A 16 -8.17 -6.99 -5.02
C SER A 16 -6.84 -7.73 -4.98
N ALA A 17 -6.86 -9.03 -4.70
CA ALA A 17 -5.66 -9.85 -4.82
C ALA A 17 -5.11 -9.79 -6.25
N GLY A 18 -3.80 -9.67 -6.40
CA GLY A 18 -3.14 -9.55 -7.70
C GLY A 18 -1.88 -8.69 -7.66
N GLN A 19 -1.37 -8.39 -8.86
CA GLN A 19 -0.22 -7.51 -9.10
C GLN A 19 -0.67 -6.25 -9.84
N TYR A 20 -0.08 -5.11 -9.46
CA TYR A 20 -0.40 -3.78 -9.97
C TYR A 20 0.90 -3.03 -10.25
N ILE A 21 0.99 -2.41 -11.44
CA ILE A 21 2.16 -1.66 -11.87
C ILE A 21 1.98 -0.19 -11.51
N VAL A 22 2.93 0.37 -10.75
CA VAL A 22 2.93 1.78 -10.40
C VAL A 22 3.25 2.63 -11.63
N GLY A 23 2.50 3.72 -11.82
CA GLY A 23 2.50 4.56 -13.01
C GLY A 23 1.51 4.10 -14.10
N GLN A 24 0.94 2.89 -13.99
CA GLN A 24 -0.07 2.37 -14.92
C GLN A 24 -1.40 2.12 -14.24
N ASP A 25 -1.41 1.25 -13.23
CA ASP A 25 -2.61 0.90 -12.48
C ASP A 25 -2.82 1.83 -11.28
N ILE A 26 -1.70 2.22 -10.64
CA ILE A 26 -1.67 3.04 -9.42
C ILE A 26 -0.65 4.17 -9.61
N PRO A 27 -0.99 5.45 -9.39
CA PRO A 27 -0.02 6.54 -9.38
C PRO A 27 1.11 6.27 -8.38
N GLN A 28 2.30 6.80 -8.65
CA GLN A 28 3.35 6.87 -7.63
C GLN A 28 2.93 7.77 -6.46
N GLY A 29 3.49 7.52 -5.28
CA GLY A 29 3.21 8.32 -4.09
C GLY A 29 3.53 7.59 -2.80
N ARG A 30 3.09 8.18 -1.68
CA ARG A 30 3.13 7.52 -0.38
C ARG A 30 1.72 7.10 0.01
N TYR A 31 1.62 5.90 0.56
CA TYR A 31 0.34 5.30 0.92
C TYR A 31 0.44 4.64 2.29
N THR A 32 -0.64 4.70 3.05
CA THR A 32 -0.91 3.76 4.13
C THR A 32 -1.82 2.66 3.58
N VAL A 33 -1.33 1.42 3.56
CA VAL A 33 -2.12 0.24 3.21
C VAL A 33 -2.83 -0.30 4.45
N THR A 34 -4.10 -0.69 4.29
CA THR A 34 -4.92 -1.36 5.32
C THR A 34 -5.60 -2.60 4.74
N PRO A 35 -5.69 -3.72 5.47
CA PRO A 35 -6.40 -4.91 5.01
C PRO A 35 -7.91 -4.66 4.96
N VAL A 36 -8.60 -5.28 4.01
CA VAL A 36 -10.06 -5.39 4.01
C VAL A 36 -10.44 -6.82 4.35
N GLY A 37 -10.92 -7.05 5.58
CA GLY A 37 -11.15 -8.39 6.14
C GLY A 37 -9.97 -8.85 7.00
N GLU A 38 -9.70 -10.16 7.01
CA GLU A 38 -8.66 -10.79 7.84
C GLU A 38 -7.21 -10.39 7.46
N GLY A 39 -7.02 -9.86 6.26
CA GLY A 39 -5.71 -9.51 5.72
C GLY A 39 -4.92 -10.70 5.17
N SER A 40 -3.75 -10.41 4.58
CA SER A 40 -2.83 -11.38 3.99
C SER A 40 -1.47 -10.72 3.73
N ASN A 41 -0.59 -11.39 2.99
CA ASN A 41 0.70 -10.83 2.59
C ASN A 41 0.53 -9.64 1.64
N PHE A 42 1.32 -8.59 1.88
CA PHE A 42 1.45 -7.40 1.04
C PHE A 42 2.92 -7.17 0.71
N PHE A 43 3.20 -7.00 -0.57
CA PHE A 43 4.54 -6.92 -1.13
C PHE A 43 4.66 -5.76 -2.11
N VAL A 44 5.81 -5.09 -2.10
CA VAL A 44 6.19 -4.11 -3.11
C VAL A 44 7.59 -4.48 -3.59
N ASP A 45 7.74 -4.69 -4.89
CA ASP A 45 9.04 -4.88 -5.56
C ASP A 45 9.48 -3.56 -6.20
N GLY A 46 10.70 -3.13 -5.95
CA GLY A 46 11.26 -1.90 -6.53
C GLY A 46 12.10 -1.05 -5.57
N VAL A 47 12.01 0.27 -5.68
CA VAL A 47 12.92 1.19 -4.96
C VAL A 47 12.67 1.21 -3.44
N GLY A 48 11.43 0.95 -3.03
CA GLY A 48 11.01 0.91 -1.63
C GLY A 48 10.47 -0.46 -1.25
N GLU A 49 11.27 -1.53 -1.40
CA GLU A 49 10.83 -2.91 -1.14
C GLU A 49 10.06 -3.05 0.19
N VAL A 50 8.89 -3.68 0.11
CA VAL A 50 8.04 -3.99 1.28
C VAL A 50 7.72 -5.47 1.24
N ASN A 51 7.77 -6.12 2.40
CA ASN A 51 7.22 -7.45 2.60
C ASN A 51 6.66 -7.54 4.01
N THR A 52 5.33 -7.50 4.14
CA THR A 52 4.66 -7.50 5.45
C THR A 52 3.35 -8.28 5.40
N ILE A 53 3.01 -8.90 6.52
CA ILE A 53 1.67 -9.47 6.73
C ILE A 53 0.76 -8.36 7.24
N LEU A 54 -0.39 -8.18 6.61
CA LEU A 54 -1.44 -7.26 7.07
C LEU A 54 -2.57 -8.04 7.75
N GLY A 55 -3.17 -7.44 8.78
CA GLY A 55 -4.39 -7.93 9.44
C GLY A 55 -4.12 -8.83 10.64
N SER A 56 -4.96 -9.84 10.86
CA SER A 56 -5.11 -10.58 12.13
C SER A 56 -3.82 -11.23 12.67
N TYR A 57 -2.81 -11.41 11.83
CA TYR A 57 -1.52 -12.03 12.17
C TYR A 57 -0.30 -11.14 11.85
N GLY A 58 -0.52 -9.85 11.62
CA GLY A 58 0.53 -8.93 11.24
C GLY A 58 0.23 -7.50 11.64
N GLU A 59 0.57 -6.55 10.77
CA GLU A 59 0.36 -5.12 11.00
C GLU A 59 -1.09 -4.72 10.67
N ASP A 60 -1.70 -3.88 11.51
CA ASP A 60 -3.02 -3.31 11.23
C ASP A 60 -3.00 -2.40 9.98
N SER A 61 -1.85 -1.78 9.72
CA SER A 61 -1.58 -0.96 8.55
C SER A 61 -0.08 -0.81 8.33
N TYR A 62 0.34 -0.44 7.13
CA TYR A 62 1.74 -0.15 6.83
C TYR A 62 1.87 1.06 5.91
N THR A 63 2.79 1.97 6.21
CA THR A 63 3.06 3.14 5.36
C THR A 63 4.29 2.90 4.49
N PHE A 64 4.15 3.07 3.19
CA PHE A 64 5.21 2.87 2.20
C PHE A 64 5.20 3.97 1.15
N PHE A 65 6.24 4.02 0.34
CA PHE A 65 6.32 4.88 -0.83
C PHE A 65 6.58 4.03 -2.07
N THR A 66 6.12 4.52 -3.21
CA THR A 66 6.37 3.89 -4.52
C THR A 66 6.77 4.94 -5.55
N VAL A 67 7.48 4.49 -6.56
CA VAL A 67 7.79 5.26 -7.77
C VAL A 67 7.32 4.51 -9.02
N ASP A 68 7.22 5.23 -10.14
CA ASP A 68 6.81 4.63 -11.41
C ASP A 68 7.69 3.40 -11.77
N GLY A 69 7.04 2.29 -12.10
CA GLY A 69 7.68 1.02 -12.42
C GLY A 69 7.77 0.01 -11.26
N ASP A 70 7.54 0.44 -10.01
CA ASP A 70 7.41 -0.49 -8.89
C ASP A 70 6.20 -1.43 -9.09
N VAL A 71 6.25 -2.63 -8.52
CA VAL A 71 5.16 -3.61 -8.58
C VAL A 71 4.57 -3.82 -7.19
N ILE A 72 3.29 -3.50 -7.02
CA ILE A 72 2.53 -3.80 -5.80
C ILE A 72 1.85 -5.16 -5.98
N GLN A 73 2.07 -6.08 -5.06
CA GLN A 73 1.37 -7.36 -4.98
C GLN A 73 0.64 -7.50 -3.66
N THR A 74 -0.60 -7.95 -3.71
CA THR A 74 -1.38 -8.27 -2.51
C THR A 74 -2.10 -9.60 -2.70
N GLU A 75 -2.13 -10.43 -1.66
CA GLU A 75 -2.79 -11.73 -1.68
C GLU A 75 -4.25 -11.66 -1.18
N ALA A 76 -4.70 -10.47 -0.76
CA ALA A 76 -6.07 -10.20 -0.36
C ALA A 76 -6.49 -8.77 -0.73
N LYS A 77 -7.77 -8.45 -0.50
CA LYS A 77 -8.26 -7.09 -0.74
C LYS A 77 -7.64 -6.10 0.26
N VAL A 78 -7.16 -4.97 -0.24
CA VAL A 78 -6.57 -3.90 0.58
C VAL A 78 -7.10 -2.53 0.16
N LYS A 79 -7.00 -1.56 1.08
CA LYS A 79 -7.26 -0.15 0.83
C LYS A 79 -5.95 0.63 0.96
N LEU A 80 -5.59 1.37 -0.09
CA LEU A 80 -4.48 2.32 -0.10
C LEU A 80 -5.02 3.73 0.15
N THR A 81 -4.66 4.32 1.29
CA THR A 81 -4.95 5.73 1.59
C THR A 81 -3.72 6.59 1.26
N PRO A 82 -3.82 7.57 0.34
CA PRO A 82 -2.71 8.47 0.02
C PRO A 82 -2.33 9.35 1.21
N VAL A 83 -1.02 9.53 1.45
CA VAL A 83 -0.47 10.32 2.56
C VAL A 83 0.73 11.16 2.14
N GLU A 84 1.04 12.22 2.90
CA GLU A 84 2.24 13.06 2.79
C GLU A 84 3.01 13.17 4.12
#